data_AF-A0A416HAV8-F1
#
_entry.id   AF-A0A416HAV8-F1
#
_cell.length_a   1.000
_cell.length_b   1.000
_cell.length_c   1.000
_cell.angle_alpha   90.00
_cell.angle_beta   90.00
_cell.angle_gamma   90.00
#
_symmetry.space_group_name_H-M   'P 1'
#
loop_
_entity.id
_entity.type
_entity.pdbx_description
1 polymer ?
#
loop_
_entity_poly.entity_id
_entity_poly.type
_entity_poly.pdbx_seq_one_letter_code
_entity_poly.pdbx_strand_id
1 'polypeptide(L)'
;MDVNCPFCGETKGKMNLNLKKNVFKCNRCGETGGMLALYGKVYQVDNQTAYKEIMEALGENRQIPAYQRKPKAEEVKETEIINAPVASVNVKDKTYTMLFSMLCLSDTHRKNLLQRGFSEEQMEENGYRSTPPFGYRKLTKRLLEAGCTVEGVPGFFQDADGEWTMHFHPRSSGFMIPVRNLEGQITAVQIRLDRPYEGRKYMWLSSINNHMGASSGSPVHLAGRQGDKIVFVTEGPLKGDIAHALSGRTFACVAGVNQYANLPAFLEEMKGLGTEYIYEAYDMDKMLKTKCRGDYDEKCVQCPNYHRKWDKVNIPCDKKKGKRENIQRGCRKLSDICHELHLPGRTLTWNLDREGDWAGSLKGVDDYLLDLRNRGI
;
A
#
# COMPACT_ATOMS: atom_id res chain seq x y z
N MET A 1 15.52 -3.71 -9.83
CA MET A 1 14.70 -4.67 -10.62
C MET A 1 13.81 -5.45 -9.67
N ASP A 2 12.66 -5.94 -10.12
CA ASP A 2 11.79 -6.76 -9.28
C ASP A 2 11.92 -8.25 -9.67
N VAL A 3 12.12 -9.11 -8.67
CA VAL A 3 12.32 -10.56 -8.83
C VAL A 3 11.42 -11.37 -7.90
N ASN A 4 11.40 -12.67 -8.14
CA ASN A 4 10.67 -13.63 -7.31
C ASN A 4 11.34 -13.72 -5.94
N CYS A 5 10.52 -13.62 -4.89
CA CYS A 5 11.05 -13.66 -3.53
C CYS A 5 11.28 -15.12 -3.12
N PRO A 6 12.52 -15.54 -2.83
CA PRO A 6 12.82 -16.93 -2.46
C PRO A 6 12.21 -17.30 -1.10
N PHE A 7 11.98 -16.31 -0.22
CA PHE A 7 11.45 -16.53 1.13
C PHE A 7 9.95 -16.81 1.20
N CYS A 8 9.17 -16.27 0.25
CA CYS A 8 7.70 -16.32 0.32
C CYS A 8 7.05 -17.03 -0.87
N GLY A 9 7.87 -17.69 -1.71
CA GLY A 9 7.46 -18.56 -2.82
C GLY A 9 6.70 -17.87 -3.95
N GLU A 10 6.84 -16.55 -4.10
CA GLU A 10 6.03 -15.76 -5.06
C GLU A 10 6.72 -15.64 -6.43
N THR A 11 5.96 -15.89 -7.50
CA THR A 11 6.46 -16.01 -8.88
C THR A 11 6.26 -14.76 -9.75
N LYS A 12 5.77 -13.66 -9.16
CA LYS A 12 5.37 -12.43 -9.88
C LYS A 12 6.25 -11.20 -9.64
N GLY A 13 7.53 -11.37 -9.31
CA GLY A 13 8.46 -10.23 -9.32
C GLY A 13 8.06 -9.12 -8.34
N LYS A 14 8.05 -9.38 -7.03
CA LYS A 14 7.65 -8.38 -6.00
C LYS A 14 8.72 -8.08 -4.97
N MET A 15 9.84 -8.80 -5.03
CA MET A 15 11.04 -8.46 -4.29
C MET A 15 11.87 -7.49 -5.11
N ASN A 16 12.02 -6.27 -4.62
CA ASN A 16 12.86 -5.28 -5.25
C ASN A 16 14.33 -5.62 -4.92
N LEU A 17 15.11 -5.98 -5.93
CA LEU A 17 16.57 -5.99 -5.89
C LEU A 17 17.08 -4.63 -6.37
N ASN A 18 17.70 -3.89 -5.47
CA ASN A 18 18.44 -2.69 -5.81
C ASN A 18 19.92 -3.05 -5.92
N LEU A 19 20.34 -3.47 -7.12
CA LEU A 19 21.73 -3.82 -7.42
C LEU A 19 22.69 -2.63 -7.18
N LYS A 20 22.20 -1.39 -7.30
CA LYS A 20 23.00 -0.17 -7.07
C LYS A 20 23.29 0.04 -5.58
N LYS A 21 22.26 -0.08 -4.73
CA LYS A 21 22.38 0.04 -3.27
C LYS A 21 22.84 -1.27 -2.60
N ASN A 22 23.09 -2.32 -3.39
CA ASN A 22 23.42 -3.68 -2.95
C ASN A 22 22.45 -4.24 -1.88
N VAL A 23 21.16 -3.89 -1.99
CA VAL A 23 20.10 -4.30 -1.04
C VAL A 23 18.90 -4.89 -1.75
N PHE A 24 18.16 -5.73 -1.03
CA PHE A 24 16.86 -6.24 -1.44
C PHE A 24 15.79 -5.86 -0.42
N LYS A 25 14.55 -5.71 -0.90
CA LYS A 25 13.36 -5.62 -0.05
C LYS A 25 12.18 -6.32 -0.73
N CYS A 26 11.55 -7.25 -0.02
CA CYS A 26 10.31 -7.85 -0.45
C CYS A 26 9.12 -7.00 -0.02
N ASN A 27 8.40 -6.44 -0.99
CA ASN A 27 7.17 -5.67 -0.74
C ASN A 27 5.97 -6.56 -0.33
N ARG A 28 6.20 -7.86 -0.06
CA ARG A 28 5.16 -8.85 0.28
C ARG A 28 5.36 -9.46 1.65
N CYS A 29 6.51 -10.09 1.89
CA CYS A 29 6.82 -10.66 3.20
C CYS A 29 7.58 -9.68 4.12
N GLY A 30 8.06 -8.55 3.59
CA GLY A 30 8.82 -7.55 4.34
C GLY A 30 10.31 -7.84 4.46
N GLU A 31 10.77 -9.02 4.04
CA GLU A 31 12.17 -9.44 4.14
C GLU A 31 13.11 -8.47 3.42
N THR A 32 14.20 -8.07 4.07
CA THR A 32 15.10 -7.02 3.59
C THR A 32 16.54 -7.28 4.03
N GLY A 33 17.51 -6.68 3.34
CA GLY A 33 18.94 -6.79 3.69
C GLY A 33 19.87 -6.52 2.51
N GLY A 34 21.17 -6.73 2.72
CA GLY A 34 22.17 -6.69 1.63
C GLY A 34 22.18 -7.97 0.78
N MET A 35 22.86 -7.98 -0.37
CA MET A 35 22.90 -9.16 -1.26
C MET A 35 23.62 -10.38 -0.65
N LEU A 36 24.63 -10.18 0.21
CA LEU A 36 25.24 -11.30 0.96
C LEU A 36 24.25 -11.91 1.95
N ALA A 37 23.48 -11.06 2.65
CA ALA A 37 22.43 -11.51 3.55
C ALA A 37 21.28 -12.19 2.79
N LEU A 38 21.00 -11.79 1.55
CA LEU A 38 20.05 -12.50 0.68
C LEU A 38 20.51 -13.94 0.46
N TYR A 39 21.77 -14.14 0.05
CA TYR A 39 22.35 -15.47 -0.14
C TYR A 39 22.33 -16.28 1.17
N GLY A 40 22.86 -15.70 2.26
CA GLY A 40 22.92 -16.36 3.56
C GLY A 40 21.56 -16.81 4.08
N LYS A 41 20.52 -15.99 3.91
CA LYS A 41 19.15 -16.35 4.31
C LYS A 41 18.52 -17.43 3.43
N VAL A 42 18.84 -17.47 2.14
CA VAL A 42 18.31 -18.47 1.20
C VAL A 42 18.95 -19.84 1.45
N TYR A 43 20.26 -19.86 1.65
CA TYR A 43 21.04 -21.09 1.82
C TYR A 43 21.32 -21.47 3.28
N GLN A 44 20.83 -20.65 4.23
CA GLN A 44 21.00 -20.83 5.68
C GLN A 44 22.48 -20.89 6.11
N VAL A 45 23.29 -19.98 5.56
CA VAL A 45 24.71 -19.82 5.88
C VAL A 45 25.00 -18.41 6.38
N ASP A 46 26.07 -18.25 7.16
CA ASP A 46 26.52 -16.93 7.59
C ASP A 46 27.10 -16.11 6.40
N ASN A 47 27.29 -14.81 6.59
CA ASN A 47 27.77 -13.91 5.52
C ASN A 47 29.20 -14.25 5.04
N GLN A 48 30.06 -14.81 5.88
CA GLN A 48 31.43 -15.18 5.52
C GLN A 48 31.43 -16.42 4.63
N THR A 49 30.59 -17.40 4.95
CA THR A 49 30.35 -18.60 4.16
C THR A 49 29.68 -18.26 2.82
N ALA A 50 28.63 -17.42 2.84
CA ALA A 50 28.00 -16.88 1.63
C ALA A 50 29.00 -16.21 0.68
N TYR A 51 29.89 -15.38 1.23
CA TYR A 51 30.93 -14.72 0.43
C TYR A 51 31.87 -15.74 -0.24
N LYS A 52 32.37 -16.74 0.51
CA LYS A 52 33.27 -17.77 -0.02
C LYS A 52 32.61 -18.56 -1.16
N GLU A 53 31.38 -19.03 -0.96
CA GLU A 53 30.64 -19.82 -1.95
C GLU A 53 30.36 -19.02 -3.23
N ILE A 54 30.00 -17.73 -3.09
CA ILE A 54 29.80 -16.84 -4.25
C ILE A 54 31.12 -16.64 -5.01
N MET A 55 32.24 -16.43 -4.31
CA MET A 55 33.56 -16.26 -4.94
C MET A 55 34.00 -17.53 -5.68
N GLU A 56 33.76 -18.69 -5.08
CA GLU A 56 34.06 -20.00 -5.69
C GLU A 56 33.20 -20.23 -6.95
N ALA A 57 31.89 -19.95 -6.88
CA ALA A 57 30.97 -20.09 -8.01
C ALA A 57 31.28 -19.14 -9.18
N LEU A 58 31.86 -17.98 -8.91
CA LEU A 58 32.31 -17.02 -9.93
C LEU A 58 33.65 -17.42 -10.59
N GLY A 59 34.27 -18.52 -10.16
CA GLY A 59 35.55 -18.99 -10.71
C GLY A 59 36.73 -18.06 -10.38
N GLU A 60 36.55 -17.12 -9.45
CA GLU A 60 37.60 -16.19 -9.04
C GLU A 60 38.50 -16.84 -8.00
N ASN A 61 39.38 -17.75 -8.45
CA ASN A 61 40.45 -18.30 -7.61
C ASN A 61 41.62 -17.31 -7.51
N ARG A 62 41.33 -16.06 -7.11
CA ARG A 62 42.36 -15.03 -6.90
C ARG A 62 43.03 -15.26 -5.56
N GLN A 63 44.31 -15.62 -5.57
CA GLN A 63 45.20 -15.32 -4.45
C GLN A 63 45.02 -13.84 -4.11
N ILE A 64 44.62 -13.56 -2.88
CA ILE A 64 44.36 -12.22 -2.36
C ILE A 64 45.65 -11.41 -2.53
N PRO A 65 45.75 -10.47 -3.49
CA PRO A 65 46.85 -9.52 -3.46
C PRO A 65 46.60 -8.67 -2.23
N ALA A 66 47.63 -8.47 -1.39
CA ALA A 66 47.57 -7.55 -0.27
C ALA A 66 46.86 -6.26 -0.72
N TYR A 67 45.77 -5.93 -0.03
CA TYR A 67 44.81 -4.88 -0.41
C TYR A 67 45.54 -3.59 -0.78
N GLN A 68 45.82 -3.41 -2.07
CA GLN A 68 46.21 -2.13 -2.63
C GLN A 68 44.90 -1.45 -3.02
N ARG A 69 44.51 -0.44 -2.23
CA ARG A 69 43.48 0.54 -2.58
C ARG A 69 43.81 1.08 -3.98
N LYS A 70 43.19 0.52 -5.02
CA LYS A 70 43.18 1.15 -6.33
C LYS A 70 42.35 2.43 -6.22
N PRO A 71 42.83 3.58 -6.73
CA PRO A 71 41.99 4.75 -6.89
C PRO A 71 40.77 4.35 -7.71
N LYS A 72 39.58 4.74 -7.24
CA LYS A 72 38.31 4.48 -7.91
C LYS A 72 38.45 4.97 -9.36
N ALA A 73 38.46 4.05 -10.32
CA ALA A 73 38.22 4.42 -11.71
C ALA A 73 36.85 5.11 -11.73
N GLU A 74 36.78 6.28 -12.35
CA GLU A 74 35.59 7.12 -12.38
C GLU A 74 34.44 6.36 -13.04
N GLU A 75 33.65 5.69 -12.19
CA GLU A 75 32.29 5.28 -12.49
C GLU A 75 31.56 6.52 -13.00
N VAL A 76 30.91 6.40 -14.17
CA VAL A 76 29.92 7.36 -14.62
C VAL A 76 28.94 7.55 -13.47
N LYS A 77 29.06 8.68 -12.75
CA LYS A 77 28.29 9.00 -11.55
C LYS A 77 26.83 9.15 -11.94
N GLU A 78 26.07 8.06 -11.91
CA GLU A 78 24.64 8.18 -11.61
C GLU A 78 24.56 8.73 -10.20
N THR A 79 24.20 10.00 -10.09
CA THR A 79 24.03 10.70 -8.82
C THR A 79 23.12 9.87 -7.90
N GLU A 80 23.65 9.46 -6.75
CA GLU A 80 22.81 8.91 -5.69
C GLU A 80 21.68 9.92 -5.46
N ILE A 81 20.42 9.47 -5.60
CA ILE A 81 19.27 10.32 -5.30
C ILE A 81 19.31 10.57 -3.79
N ILE A 82 19.82 11.74 -3.41
CA ILE A 82 19.82 12.22 -2.04
C ILE A 82 18.35 12.46 -1.66
N ASN A 83 17.87 11.77 -0.64
CA ASN A 83 16.53 11.95 -0.10
C ASN A 83 16.58 12.80 1.17
N ALA A 84 15.54 13.59 1.41
CA ALA A 84 15.42 14.32 2.66
C ALA A 84 15.02 13.37 3.81
N PRO A 85 15.46 13.63 5.06
CA PRO A 85 14.89 12.97 6.23
C PRO A 85 13.38 13.14 6.26
N VAL A 86 12.65 12.10 6.65
CA VAL A 86 11.19 12.17 6.74
C VAL A 86 10.80 13.19 7.82
N ALA A 87 9.91 14.13 7.46
CA ALA A 87 9.45 15.17 8.37
C ALA A 87 8.68 14.60 9.57
N SER A 88 8.57 15.38 10.65
CA SER A 88 7.74 15.02 11.80
C SER A 88 6.26 14.99 11.43
N VAL A 89 5.45 14.31 12.25
CA VAL A 89 3.99 14.23 12.03
C VAL A 89 3.35 15.62 11.99
N ASN A 90 3.68 16.49 12.94
CA ASN A 90 3.14 17.86 13.00
C ASN A 90 3.47 18.69 11.74
N VAL A 91 4.67 18.50 11.17
CA VAL A 91 5.05 19.18 9.92
C VAL A 91 4.24 18.65 8.75
N LYS A 92 4.10 17.31 8.61
CA LYS A 92 3.26 16.71 7.56
C LYS A 92 1.83 17.20 7.65
N ASP A 93 1.25 17.15 8.85
CA ASP A 93 -0.14 17.52 9.09
C ASP A 93 -0.42 18.99 8.78
N LYS A 94 0.44 19.91 9.28
CA LYS A 94 0.34 21.34 8.96
C LYS A 94 0.41 21.59 7.45
N THR A 95 1.38 20.98 6.78
CA THR A 95 1.61 21.18 5.35
C THR A 95 0.48 20.59 4.50
N TYR A 96 0.01 19.38 4.81
CA TYR A 96 -1.12 18.79 4.10
C TYR A 96 -2.43 19.53 4.39
N THR A 97 -2.72 19.90 5.64
CA THR A 97 -3.92 20.68 5.97
C THR A 97 -3.95 21.99 5.17
N MET A 98 -2.83 22.71 5.12
CA MET A 98 -2.72 23.92 4.31
C MET A 98 -2.89 23.64 2.81
N LEU A 99 -2.25 22.59 2.28
CA LEU A 99 -2.41 22.17 0.89
C LEU A 99 -3.88 21.90 0.53
N PHE A 100 -4.59 21.16 1.37
CA PHE A 100 -5.98 20.79 1.14
C PHE A 100 -6.93 21.98 1.25
N SER A 101 -6.61 22.97 2.08
CA SER A 101 -7.35 24.25 2.13
C SER A 101 -7.25 25.08 0.84
N MET A 102 -6.17 24.90 0.06
CA MET A 102 -5.93 25.62 -1.19
C MET A 102 -6.52 24.94 -2.43
N LEU A 103 -7.12 23.76 -2.26
CA LEU A 103 -7.65 22.94 -3.34
C LEU A 103 -9.16 22.79 -3.23
N CYS A 104 -9.79 22.37 -4.33
CA CYS A 104 -11.22 22.08 -4.39
C CYS A 104 -11.46 20.61 -4.78
N LEU A 105 -12.65 20.10 -4.45
CA LEU A 105 -13.16 18.85 -4.97
C LEU A 105 -14.00 19.16 -6.23
N SER A 106 -13.72 18.48 -7.34
CA SER A 106 -14.46 18.70 -8.59
C SER A 106 -15.85 18.06 -8.50
N ASP A 107 -16.81 18.59 -9.26
CA ASP A 107 -18.17 18.05 -9.30
C ASP A 107 -18.22 16.57 -9.72
N THR A 108 -17.32 16.16 -10.62
CA THR A 108 -17.21 14.76 -11.05
C THR A 108 -16.80 13.85 -9.89
N HIS A 109 -15.80 14.25 -9.11
CA HIS A 109 -15.35 13.48 -7.95
C HIS A 109 -16.38 13.52 -6.82
N ARG A 110 -17.00 14.68 -6.57
CA ARG A 110 -18.11 14.85 -5.63
C ARG A 110 -19.28 13.91 -5.94
N LYS A 111 -19.75 13.88 -7.19
CA LYS A 111 -20.80 12.95 -7.64
C LYS A 111 -20.39 11.48 -7.44
N ASN A 112 -19.12 11.14 -7.68
CA ASN A 112 -18.63 9.77 -7.46
C ASN A 112 -18.67 9.38 -5.97
N LEU A 113 -18.30 10.29 -5.08
CA LEU A 113 -18.31 10.06 -3.63
C LEU A 113 -19.74 9.99 -3.06
N LEU A 114 -20.66 10.82 -3.55
CA LEU A 114 -22.09 10.71 -3.24
C LEU A 114 -22.66 9.34 -3.63
N GLN A 115 -22.34 8.85 -4.83
CA GLN A 115 -22.78 7.52 -5.28
C GLN A 115 -22.22 6.37 -4.43
N ARG A 116 -21.07 6.59 -3.78
CA ARG A 116 -20.47 5.63 -2.83
C ARG A 116 -21.09 5.69 -1.44
N GLY A 117 -21.98 6.65 -1.20
CA GLY A 117 -22.80 6.72 -0.01
C GLY A 117 -22.41 7.79 1.01
N PHE A 118 -21.46 8.67 0.70
CA PHE A 118 -21.16 9.83 1.55
C PHE A 118 -22.25 10.91 1.46
N SER A 119 -22.40 11.67 2.54
CA SER A 119 -23.03 12.99 2.53
C SER A 119 -22.02 14.10 2.18
N GLU A 120 -22.53 15.30 1.89
CA GLU A 120 -21.68 16.49 1.70
C GLU A 120 -20.84 16.83 2.92
N GLU A 121 -21.45 16.76 4.10
CA GLU A 121 -20.80 17.00 5.38
C GLU A 121 -19.64 16.03 5.58
N GLN A 122 -19.87 14.73 5.38
CA GLN A 122 -18.83 13.70 5.50
C GLN A 122 -17.69 13.90 4.49
N MET A 123 -17.98 14.36 3.26
CA MET A 123 -16.92 14.64 2.28
C MET A 123 -16.04 15.82 2.69
N GLU A 124 -16.63 16.83 3.33
CA GLU A 124 -15.89 17.99 3.81
C GLU A 124 -15.09 17.66 5.08
N GLU A 125 -15.69 16.95 6.04
CA GLU A 125 -15.01 16.42 7.24
C GLU A 125 -13.81 15.53 6.86
N ASN A 126 -14.00 14.64 5.88
CA ASN A 126 -12.91 13.79 5.40
C ASN A 126 -11.85 14.57 4.61
N GLY A 127 -12.19 15.75 4.09
CA GLY A 127 -11.28 16.66 3.41
C GLY A 127 -10.84 16.15 2.04
N TYR A 128 -11.70 15.54 1.24
CA TYR A 128 -11.32 15.10 -0.11
C TYR A 128 -11.09 16.29 -1.05
N ARG A 129 -10.04 16.22 -1.88
CA ARG A 129 -9.71 17.27 -2.88
C ARG A 129 -9.22 16.67 -4.18
N SER A 130 -9.52 17.30 -5.31
CA SER A 130 -9.01 16.88 -6.62
C SER A 130 -7.52 17.18 -6.76
N THR A 131 -6.80 16.35 -7.51
CA THR A 131 -5.40 16.65 -7.87
C THR A 131 -5.35 17.91 -8.75
N PRO A 132 -4.47 18.88 -8.47
CA PRO A 132 -4.32 20.06 -9.33
C PRO A 132 -3.74 19.65 -10.69
N PRO A 133 -4.25 20.17 -11.82
CA PRO A 133 -3.79 19.78 -13.16
C PRO A 133 -2.41 20.35 -13.52
N PHE A 134 -2.04 21.50 -12.93
CA PHE A 134 -0.78 22.20 -13.15
C PHE A 134 -0.51 23.17 -11.99
N GLY A 135 0.62 23.89 -12.06
CA GLY A 135 0.93 24.95 -11.10
C GLY A 135 1.60 24.46 -9.80
N TYR A 136 2.19 23.27 -9.80
CA TYR A 136 2.83 22.65 -8.63
C TYR A 136 3.86 23.55 -7.95
N ARG A 137 4.75 24.21 -8.72
CA ARG A 137 5.71 25.19 -8.17
C ARG A 137 5.01 26.35 -7.46
N LYS A 138 4.00 26.95 -8.10
CA LYS A 138 3.24 28.08 -7.52
C LYS A 138 2.50 27.66 -6.25
N LEU A 139 1.90 26.48 -6.24
CA LEU A 139 1.22 25.93 -5.06
C LEU A 139 2.22 25.68 -3.92
N THR A 140 3.39 25.14 -4.24
CA THR A 140 4.46 24.92 -3.26
C THR A 140 5.00 26.23 -2.68
N LYS A 141 5.18 27.27 -3.51
CA LYS A 141 5.56 28.61 -3.04
C LYS A 141 4.52 29.19 -2.07
N ARG A 142 3.22 29.08 -2.38
CA ARG A 142 2.14 29.51 -1.47
C ARG A 142 2.17 28.78 -0.13
N LEU A 143 2.53 27.49 -0.11
CA LEU A 143 2.69 26.74 1.13
C LEU A 143 3.85 27.28 1.97
N LEU A 144 4.99 27.56 1.34
CA LEU A 144 6.15 28.14 2.00
C LEU A 144 5.85 29.55 2.54
N GLU A 145 5.18 30.39 1.76
CA GLU A 145 4.71 31.74 2.16
C GLU A 145 3.73 31.68 3.34
N ALA A 146 2.90 30.63 3.42
CA ALA A 146 2.02 30.36 4.55
C ALA A 146 2.74 29.75 5.78
N GLY A 147 4.08 29.70 5.77
CA GLY A 147 4.90 29.20 6.88
C GLY A 147 4.89 27.68 7.04
N CYS A 148 4.58 26.92 5.98
CA CYS A 148 4.68 25.46 5.97
C CYS A 148 6.10 25.00 5.59
N THR A 149 6.48 23.80 6.03
CA THR A 149 7.72 23.14 5.62
C THR A 149 7.39 21.99 4.67
N VAL A 150 8.01 21.96 3.50
CA VAL A 150 7.78 20.93 2.48
C VAL A 150 8.92 19.90 2.39
N GLU A 151 10.09 20.24 2.90
CA GLU A 151 11.21 19.29 3.01
C GLU A 151 10.82 18.09 3.89
N GLY A 152 11.12 16.88 3.40
CA GLY A 152 10.79 15.64 4.11
C GLY A 152 9.30 15.27 4.11
N VAL A 153 8.42 16.10 3.53
CA VAL A 153 6.98 15.81 3.39
C VAL A 153 6.74 15.00 2.11
N PRO A 154 6.12 13.81 2.17
CA PRO A 154 5.92 12.97 0.99
C PRO A 154 5.15 13.68 -0.13
N GLY A 155 5.68 13.60 -1.35
CA GLY A 155 5.11 14.27 -2.51
C GLY A 155 5.74 15.63 -2.83
N PHE A 156 6.60 16.17 -1.97
CA PHE A 156 7.40 17.36 -2.27
C PHE A 156 8.85 16.98 -2.54
N PHE A 157 9.52 17.69 -3.44
CA PHE A 157 10.92 17.45 -3.83
C PHE A 157 11.56 18.71 -4.41
N GLN A 158 12.88 18.72 -4.55
CA GLN A 158 13.59 19.77 -5.29
C GLN A 158 13.79 19.34 -6.74
N ASP A 159 13.37 20.17 -7.68
CA ASP A 159 13.61 19.93 -9.10
C ASP A 159 15.03 20.31 -9.54
N ALA A 160 15.30 20.24 -10.84
CA ALA A 160 16.63 20.50 -11.40
C ALA A 160 17.15 21.92 -11.15
N ASP A 161 16.24 22.89 -10.90
CA ASP A 161 16.61 24.27 -10.60
C ASP A 161 16.85 24.49 -9.09
N GLY A 162 16.72 23.43 -8.27
CA GLY A 162 16.81 23.52 -6.81
C GLY A 162 15.53 24.05 -6.14
N GLU A 163 14.48 24.33 -6.92
CA GLU A 163 13.22 24.86 -6.41
C GLU A 163 12.33 23.73 -5.88
N TRP A 164 11.64 23.99 -4.77
CA TRP A 164 10.67 23.05 -4.21
C TRP A 164 9.41 22.97 -5.09
N THR A 165 8.97 21.75 -5.38
CA THR A 165 7.75 21.47 -6.15
C THR A 165 7.09 20.17 -5.70
N MET A 166 5.91 19.86 -6.26
CA MET A 166 5.17 18.64 -5.98
C MET A 166 5.35 17.58 -7.06
N HIS A 167 5.45 16.32 -6.66
CA HIS A 167 5.50 15.17 -7.53
C HIS A 167 4.11 14.54 -7.70
N PHE A 168 3.44 14.92 -8.79
CA PHE A 168 2.28 14.22 -9.32
C PHE A 168 2.70 13.42 -10.56
N HIS A 169 2.54 12.09 -10.52
CA HIS A 169 2.80 11.27 -11.69
C HIS A 169 1.88 11.71 -12.85
N PRO A 170 2.31 11.71 -14.13
CA PRO A 170 1.46 12.15 -15.25
C PRO A 170 0.12 11.39 -15.38
N ARG A 171 0.06 10.17 -14.84
CA ARG A 171 -1.14 9.32 -14.76
C ARG A 171 -1.86 9.39 -13.41
N SER A 172 -1.57 10.40 -12.58
CA SER A 172 -2.12 10.55 -11.23
C SER A 172 -3.41 11.37 -11.15
N SER A 173 -4.00 11.80 -12.27
CA SER A 173 -5.29 12.50 -12.26
C SER A 173 -6.33 11.73 -11.46
N GLY A 174 -6.97 12.43 -10.54
CA GLY A 174 -8.06 11.92 -9.73
C GLY A 174 -8.29 12.77 -8.49
N PHE A 175 -8.59 12.13 -7.36
CA PHE A 175 -8.78 12.81 -6.08
C PHE A 175 -7.92 12.23 -4.97
N MET A 176 -7.58 13.10 -4.05
CA MET A 176 -6.70 12.86 -2.92
C MET A 176 -7.52 12.52 -1.67
N ILE A 177 -7.03 11.53 -0.95
CA ILE A 177 -7.59 10.94 0.27
C ILE A 177 -6.55 11.13 1.37
N PRO A 178 -6.85 11.97 2.38
CA PRO A 178 -6.00 12.11 3.56
C PRO A 178 -5.86 10.79 4.33
N VAL A 179 -4.65 10.47 4.79
CA VAL A 179 -4.39 9.35 5.69
C VAL A 179 -4.06 9.87 7.08
N ARG A 180 -4.89 9.50 8.07
CA ARG A 180 -4.83 10.05 9.43
C ARG A 180 -4.33 9.01 10.43
N ASN A 181 -3.49 9.45 11.38
CA ASN A 181 -3.07 8.66 12.55
C ASN A 181 -4.17 8.67 13.64
N LEU A 182 -3.84 8.18 14.83
CA LEU A 182 -4.78 8.08 15.95
C LEU A 182 -5.21 9.45 16.49
N GLU A 183 -4.34 10.45 16.36
CA GLU A 183 -4.60 11.84 16.73
C GLU A 183 -5.39 12.62 15.66
N GLY A 184 -5.75 11.99 14.55
CA GLY A 184 -6.48 12.62 13.45
C GLY A 184 -5.61 13.48 12.51
N GLN A 185 -4.29 13.46 12.70
CA GLN A 185 -3.32 14.22 11.92
C GLN A 185 -3.02 13.55 10.58
N ILE A 186 -2.94 14.34 9.49
CA ILE A 186 -2.65 13.86 8.15
C ILE A 186 -1.16 13.50 8.04
N THR A 187 -0.86 12.22 7.90
CA THR A 187 0.52 11.70 7.83
C THR A 187 0.97 11.31 6.41
N ALA A 188 0.00 11.04 5.53
CA ALA A 188 0.23 10.73 4.13
C ALA A 188 -1.02 11.05 3.30
N VAL A 189 -0.89 10.96 1.98
CA VAL A 189 -2.00 11.18 1.05
C VAL A 189 -2.02 10.07 0.01
N GLN A 190 -3.18 9.43 -0.16
CA GLN A 190 -3.42 8.49 -1.23
C GLN A 190 -4.24 9.15 -2.35
N ILE A 191 -3.94 8.84 -3.60
CA ILE A 191 -4.63 9.36 -4.77
C ILE A 191 -5.45 8.23 -5.39
N ARG A 192 -6.77 8.38 -5.45
CA ARG A 192 -7.66 7.53 -6.25
C ARG A 192 -7.62 8.01 -7.70
N LEU A 193 -7.17 7.15 -8.60
CA LEU A 193 -7.05 7.49 -10.02
C LEU A 193 -8.40 7.50 -10.72
N ASP A 194 -8.62 8.49 -11.57
CA ASP A 194 -9.73 8.56 -12.52
C ASP A 194 -9.72 7.34 -13.45
N ARG A 195 -8.53 7.03 -13.96
CA ARG A 195 -8.28 5.89 -14.84
C ARG A 195 -7.22 4.99 -14.20
N PRO A 196 -7.50 3.70 -13.98
CA PRO A 196 -6.50 2.77 -13.47
C PRO A 196 -5.24 2.79 -14.32
N TYR A 197 -4.09 2.74 -13.67
CA TYR A 197 -2.78 2.73 -14.33
C TYR A 197 -2.03 1.47 -13.90
N GLU A 198 -1.58 0.67 -14.88
CA GLU A 198 -0.94 -0.64 -14.65
C GLU A 198 -1.73 -1.57 -13.71
N GLY A 199 -3.06 -1.55 -13.84
CA GLY A 199 -3.97 -2.32 -12.99
C GLY A 199 -4.14 -1.78 -11.56
N ARG A 200 -3.53 -0.64 -11.23
CA ARG A 200 -3.66 0.01 -9.90
C ARG A 200 -4.72 1.10 -9.95
N LYS A 201 -5.59 1.08 -8.94
CA LYS A 201 -6.65 2.08 -8.73
C LYS A 201 -6.21 3.26 -7.87
N TYR A 202 -5.10 3.09 -7.14
CA TYR A 202 -4.60 4.03 -6.16
C TYR A 202 -3.08 4.20 -6.29
N MET A 203 -2.59 5.39 -5.97
CA MET A 203 -1.16 5.69 -5.84
C MET A 203 -0.90 6.51 -4.58
N TRP A 204 0.28 6.41 -4.01
CA TRP A 204 0.70 7.31 -2.95
C TRP A 204 1.18 8.63 -3.54
N LEU A 205 0.81 9.74 -2.90
CA LEU A 205 1.55 10.99 -3.07
C LEU A 205 2.90 10.81 -2.36
N SER A 206 3.94 10.58 -3.16
CA SER A 206 5.29 10.23 -2.70
C SER A 206 6.32 10.77 -3.69
N SER A 207 7.47 11.15 -3.17
CA SER A 207 8.58 11.74 -3.93
C SER A 207 9.90 11.02 -3.66
N ILE A 208 9.89 9.81 -3.07
CA ILE A 208 11.11 9.07 -2.69
C ILE A 208 12.09 8.82 -3.85
N ASN A 209 11.60 8.83 -5.10
CA ASN A 209 12.42 8.66 -6.29
C ASN A 209 12.93 9.99 -6.86
N ASN A 210 12.79 11.09 -6.12
CA ASN A 210 13.20 12.42 -6.52
C ASN A 210 14.23 12.99 -5.54
N HIS A 211 15.05 13.93 -6.02
CA HIS A 211 16.03 14.62 -5.18
C HIS A 211 15.35 15.39 -4.05
N MET A 212 15.86 15.21 -2.83
CA MET A 212 15.30 15.72 -1.58
C MET A 212 13.84 15.32 -1.32
N GLY A 213 13.35 14.28 -2.00
CA GLY A 213 12.01 13.74 -1.78
C GLY A 213 11.94 12.72 -0.64
N ALA A 214 10.70 12.34 -0.28
CA ALA A 214 10.40 11.47 0.85
C ALA A 214 9.34 10.40 0.50
N SER A 215 9.41 9.27 1.21
CA SER A 215 8.46 8.16 1.09
C SER A 215 7.23 8.40 1.94
N SER A 216 6.07 8.02 1.41
CA SER A 216 4.81 8.04 2.18
C SER A 216 4.83 7.07 3.37
N GLY A 217 5.67 6.04 3.36
CA GLY A 217 5.80 5.08 4.47
C GLY A 217 4.62 4.10 4.64
N SER A 218 3.55 4.26 3.86
CA SER A 218 2.31 3.48 3.92
C SER A 218 1.68 3.38 5.33
N PRO A 219 1.43 4.50 6.03
CA PRO A 219 0.82 4.49 7.36
C PRO A 219 -0.59 3.87 7.34
N VAL A 220 -1.01 3.33 8.49
CA VAL A 220 -2.39 2.88 8.70
C VAL A 220 -3.27 4.11 8.88
N HIS A 221 -4.39 4.15 8.16
CA HIS A 221 -5.39 5.20 8.32
C HIS A 221 -6.41 4.79 9.40
N LEU A 222 -6.71 5.66 10.36
CA LEU A 222 -7.82 5.51 11.28
C LEU A 222 -9.06 6.25 10.76
N ALA A 223 -10.16 5.52 10.56
CA ALA A 223 -11.50 6.09 10.39
C ALA A 223 -12.33 5.80 11.64
N GLY A 224 -12.78 6.83 12.35
CA GLY A 224 -13.48 6.70 13.62
C GLY A 224 -12.64 7.12 14.82
N ARG A 225 -12.73 6.38 15.93
CA ARG A 225 -12.19 6.83 17.23
C ARG A 225 -11.05 5.94 17.70
N GLN A 226 -9.97 6.56 18.20
CA GLN A 226 -8.91 5.82 18.86
C GLN A 226 -9.42 5.15 20.15
N GLY A 227 -8.91 3.97 20.48
CA GLY A 227 -9.29 3.24 21.70
C GLY A 227 -10.72 2.67 21.72
N ASP A 228 -11.47 2.72 20.62
CA ASP A 228 -12.80 2.10 20.52
C ASP A 228 -12.67 0.60 20.84
N LYS A 229 -13.52 0.07 21.74
CA LYS A 229 -13.42 -1.32 22.23
C LYS A 229 -13.36 -2.36 21.10
N ILE A 230 -14.04 -2.07 19.98
CA ILE A 230 -14.11 -2.93 18.81
C ILE A 230 -13.61 -2.17 17.58
N VAL A 231 -12.59 -2.71 16.91
CA VAL A 231 -11.99 -2.14 15.70
C VAL A 231 -12.06 -3.12 14.55
N PHE A 232 -12.39 -2.62 13.36
CA PHE A 232 -12.45 -3.39 12.13
C PHE A 232 -11.20 -3.10 11.28
N VAL A 233 -10.47 -4.12 10.85
CA VAL A 233 -9.31 -3.96 9.97
C VAL A 233 -9.74 -4.20 8.53
N THR A 234 -9.53 -3.23 7.64
CA THR A 234 -9.86 -3.35 6.21
C THR A 234 -8.76 -2.76 5.32
N GLU A 235 -8.94 -2.84 4.01
CA GLU A 235 -7.99 -2.31 3.02
C GLU A 235 -8.49 -1.06 2.30
N GLY A 236 -7.66 -0.03 2.31
CA GLY A 236 -7.89 1.25 1.65
C GLY A 236 -8.53 2.29 2.58
N PRO A 237 -7.95 3.49 2.75
CA PRO A 237 -8.52 4.58 3.53
C PRO A 237 -9.95 4.94 3.11
N LEU A 238 -10.20 5.13 1.80
CA LEU A 238 -11.54 5.46 1.27
C LEU A 238 -12.60 4.42 1.67
N LYS A 239 -12.24 3.14 1.70
CA LYS A 239 -13.15 2.08 2.11
C LYS A 239 -13.47 2.18 3.60
N GLY A 240 -12.46 2.44 4.42
CA GLY A 240 -12.63 2.69 5.85
C GLY A 240 -13.53 3.87 6.12
N ASP A 241 -13.30 5.00 5.44
CA ASP A 241 -14.12 6.21 5.56
C ASP A 241 -15.59 5.92 5.22
N ILE A 242 -15.86 5.22 4.10
CA ILE A 242 -17.23 4.84 3.71
C ILE A 242 -17.85 3.91 4.74
N ALA A 243 -17.12 2.87 5.15
CA ALA A 243 -17.61 1.90 6.12
C ALA A 243 -17.90 2.54 7.48
N HIS A 244 -17.05 3.48 7.93
CA HIS A 244 -17.28 4.30 9.10
C HIS A 244 -18.53 5.17 8.95
N ALA A 245 -18.64 5.91 7.84
CA ALA A 245 -19.80 6.76 7.53
C ALA A 245 -21.12 5.99 7.51
N LEU A 246 -21.11 4.72 7.08
CA LEU A 246 -22.30 3.87 6.99
C LEU A 246 -22.66 3.18 8.30
N SER A 247 -21.69 2.84 9.14
CA SER A 247 -21.91 1.96 10.31
C SER A 247 -21.64 2.61 11.67
N GLY A 248 -20.97 3.77 11.68
CA GLY A 248 -20.45 4.41 12.89
C GLY A 248 -19.35 3.63 13.60
N ARG A 249 -18.81 2.56 12.99
CA ARG A 249 -17.76 1.71 13.58
C ARG A 249 -16.37 2.25 13.27
N THR A 250 -15.40 1.92 14.11
CA THR A 250 -14.00 2.32 13.92
C THR A 250 -13.27 1.34 13.01
N PHE A 251 -12.52 1.87 12.03
CA PHE A 251 -11.75 1.09 11.06
C PHE A 251 -10.26 1.45 11.06
N ALA A 252 -9.42 0.43 11.15
CA ALA A 252 -7.98 0.50 10.88
C ALA A 252 -7.71 0.06 9.43
N CYS A 253 -7.15 0.96 8.63
CA CYS A 253 -7.14 0.80 7.17
C CYS A 253 -5.70 0.70 6.65
N VAL A 254 -5.30 -0.50 6.28
CA VAL A 254 -4.02 -0.73 5.60
C VAL A 254 -4.16 -0.42 4.10
N ALA A 255 -3.10 0.05 3.45
CA ALA A 255 -3.16 0.38 2.01
C ALA A 255 -3.30 -0.84 1.08
N GLY A 256 -3.21 -2.04 1.63
CA GLY A 256 -3.54 -3.31 0.98
C GLY A 256 -3.31 -4.46 1.95
N VAL A 257 -3.99 -5.58 1.77
CA VAL A 257 -3.95 -6.74 2.69
C VAL A 257 -2.55 -7.24 3.10
N ASN A 258 -1.50 -6.96 2.33
CA ASN A 258 -0.13 -7.37 2.63
C ASN A 258 0.79 -6.21 3.08
N GLN A 259 0.26 -5.01 3.29
CA GLN A 259 1.02 -3.87 3.78
C GLN A 259 0.83 -3.70 5.30
N TYR A 260 1.34 -4.67 6.05
CA TYR A 260 1.18 -4.76 7.51
C TYR A 260 2.33 -4.13 8.30
N ALA A 261 3.35 -3.54 7.66
CA ALA A 261 4.56 -3.08 8.36
C ALA A 261 4.27 -2.11 9.52
N ASN A 262 3.26 -1.24 9.37
CA ASN A 262 2.86 -0.26 10.38
C ASN A 262 1.69 -0.73 11.25
N LEU A 263 1.12 -1.91 10.97
CA LEU A 263 -0.08 -2.41 11.65
C LEU A 263 0.17 -2.89 13.09
N PRO A 264 1.28 -3.59 13.42
CA PRO A 264 1.56 -4.00 14.79
C PRO A 264 1.60 -2.82 15.77
N ALA A 265 2.43 -1.82 15.48
CA ALA A 265 2.57 -0.63 16.33
C ALA A 265 1.24 0.11 16.48
N PHE A 266 0.49 0.26 15.38
CA PHE A 266 -0.84 0.88 15.40
C PHE A 266 -1.83 0.12 16.30
N LEU A 267 -1.88 -1.21 16.20
CA LEU A 267 -2.79 -2.03 17.00
C LEU A 267 -2.37 -2.10 18.48
N GLU A 268 -1.07 -2.09 18.76
CA GLU A 268 -0.53 -2.02 20.12
C GLU A 268 -0.96 -0.73 20.81
N GLU A 269 -0.84 0.41 20.11
CA GLU A 269 -1.28 1.71 20.62
C GLU A 269 -2.81 1.76 20.81
N MET A 270 -3.58 1.30 19.82
CA MET A 270 -5.04 1.16 19.93
C MET A 270 -5.46 0.29 21.11
N LYS A 271 -4.73 -0.80 21.40
CA LYS A 271 -4.94 -1.66 22.58
C LYS A 271 -4.65 -0.89 23.87
N GLY A 272 -3.53 -0.18 23.94
CA GLY A 272 -3.17 0.66 25.10
C GLY A 272 -4.24 1.71 25.42
N LEU A 273 -4.96 2.18 24.40
CA LEU A 273 -6.05 3.15 24.52
C LEU A 273 -7.43 2.52 24.82
N GLY A 274 -7.56 1.19 24.81
CA GLY A 274 -8.80 0.51 25.21
C GLY A 274 -9.42 -0.43 24.16
N THR A 275 -8.76 -0.67 23.03
CA THR A 275 -9.25 -1.67 22.05
C THR A 275 -9.14 -3.07 22.65
N GLU A 276 -10.25 -3.79 22.65
CA GLU A 276 -10.37 -5.13 23.25
C GLU A 276 -10.58 -6.23 22.20
N TYR A 277 -11.08 -5.89 21.00
CA TYR A 277 -11.47 -6.89 20.00
C TYR A 277 -11.30 -6.41 18.55
N ILE A 278 -10.78 -7.29 17.69
CA ILE A 278 -10.53 -7.01 16.27
C ILE A 278 -11.45 -7.81 15.34
N TYR A 279 -12.01 -7.14 14.34
CA TYR A 279 -12.69 -7.77 13.21
C TYR A 279 -11.86 -7.65 11.94
N GLU A 280 -11.53 -8.76 11.29
CA GLU A 280 -10.93 -8.72 9.96
C GLU A 280 -12.04 -8.57 8.91
N ALA A 281 -12.01 -7.47 8.17
CA ALA A 281 -13.00 -7.05 7.18
C ALA A 281 -12.36 -6.71 5.81
N TYR A 282 -11.33 -7.46 5.39
CA TYR A 282 -10.80 -7.44 4.03
C TYR A 282 -11.78 -8.02 3.02
N ASP A 283 -11.55 -7.69 1.75
CA ASP A 283 -12.41 -8.05 0.63
C ASP A 283 -12.68 -9.56 0.53
N MET A 284 -13.90 -9.88 0.09
CA MET A 284 -14.39 -11.25 -0.10
C MET A 284 -13.68 -12.04 -1.20
N ASP A 285 -12.72 -11.42 -1.90
CA ASP A 285 -11.77 -12.17 -2.73
C ASP A 285 -11.01 -13.25 -1.92
N LYS A 286 -10.95 -13.15 -0.57
CA LYS A 286 -10.46 -14.24 0.31
C LYS A 286 -11.28 -15.53 0.21
N MET A 287 -12.50 -15.45 -0.30
CA MET A 287 -13.41 -16.56 -0.62
C MET A 287 -13.65 -16.70 -2.13
N LEU A 288 -12.78 -16.14 -2.98
CA LEU A 288 -12.95 -16.16 -4.44
C LEU A 288 -13.06 -17.59 -4.99
N LYS A 289 -14.07 -17.85 -5.82
CA LYS A 289 -14.19 -19.09 -6.60
C LYS A 289 -12.98 -19.27 -7.49
N THR A 290 -12.27 -20.38 -7.33
CA THR A 290 -11.04 -20.67 -8.09
C THR A 290 -11.28 -21.48 -9.35
N LYS A 291 -12.52 -21.93 -9.60
CA LYS A 291 -12.94 -22.54 -10.86
C LYS A 291 -12.74 -21.53 -11.99
N CYS A 292 -12.04 -21.97 -13.03
CA CYS A 292 -11.80 -21.18 -14.22
C CYS A 292 -13.12 -21.14 -15.01
N ARG A 293 -13.48 -19.96 -15.53
CA ARG A 293 -14.65 -19.72 -16.42
C ARG A 293 -14.35 -18.71 -17.55
N GLY A 294 -13.07 -18.38 -17.77
CA GLY A 294 -12.64 -17.45 -18.82
C GLY A 294 -12.96 -15.98 -18.50
N ASP A 295 -13.20 -15.69 -17.23
CA ASP A 295 -13.90 -14.51 -16.71
C ASP A 295 -13.06 -13.72 -15.69
N TYR A 296 -11.76 -14.00 -15.55
CA TYR A 296 -10.95 -13.38 -14.52
C TYR A 296 -10.47 -11.96 -14.89
N ASP A 297 -9.90 -11.81 -16.09
CA ASP A 297 -9.44 -10.53 -16.63
C ASP A 297 -9.48 -10.57 -18.16
N GLU A 298 -9.30 -9.42 -18.81
CA GLU A 298 -9.21 -9.29 -20.28
C GLU A 298 -8.12 -10.20 -20.90
N LYS A 299 -7.12 -10.60 -20.10
CA LYS A 299 -6.03 -11.48 -20.53
C LYS A 299 -6.44 -12.96 -20.49
N CYS A 300 -7.64 -13.29 -20.05
CA CYS A 300 -8.17 -14.65 -20.13
C CYS A 300 -8.17 -15.18 -21.57
N VAL A 301 -8.34 -14.32 -22.58
CA VAL A 301 -8.29 -14.70 -24.01
C VAL A 301 -6.97 -15.37 -24.42
N GLN A 302 -5.89 -15.13 -23.68
CA GLN A 302 -4.57 -15.70 -23.93
C GLN A 302 -4.33 -17.00 -23.14
N CYS A 303 -5.30 -17.44 -22.32
CA CYS A 303 -5.16 -18.62 -21.48
C CYS A 303 -5.41 -19.91 -22.28
N PRO A 304 -4.59 -20.97 -22.13
CA PRO A 304 -4.84 -22.27 -22.77
C PRO A 304 -6.20 -22.90 -22.43
N ASN A 305 -6.80 -22.48 -21.30
CA ASN A 305 -8.09 -22.97 -20.85
C ASN A 305 -9.28 -22.13 -21.36
N TYR A 306 -9.05 -21.01 -22.06
CA TYR A 306 -10.10 -20.05 -22.44
C TYR A 306 -11.21 -20.66 -23.31
N HIS A 307 -10.82 -21.49 -24.29
CA HIS A 307 -11.73 -22.12 -25.24
C HIS A 307 -12.21 -23.52 -24.82
N ARG A 308 -11.90 -23.97 -23.60
CA ARG A 308 -12.31 -25.31 -23.14
C ARG A 308 -13.81 -25.33 -22.79
N LYS A 309 -14.42 -26.52 -22.83
CA LYS A 309 -15.83 -26.73 -22.42
C LYS A 309 -15.95 -26.80 -20.89
N TRP A 310 -16.22 -25.65 -20.29
CA TRP A 310 -16.31 -25.43 -18.84
C TRP A 310 -17.50 -26.11 -18.17
N ASP A 311 -18.54 -26.39 -18.95
CA ASP A 311 -19.80 -27.03 -18.56
C ASP A 311 -19.63 -28.51 -18.18
N LYS A 312 -18.53 -29.15 -18.63
CA LYS A 312 -18.31 -30.59 -18.44
C LYS A 312 -17.09 -30.93 -17.58
N VAL A 313 -16.24 -29.95 -17.27
CA VAL A 313 -14.96 -30.19 -16.58
C VAL A 313 -14.71 -29.10 -15.53
N ASN A 314 -14.38 -29.53 -14.30
CA ASN A 314 -13.88 -28.64 -13.26
C ASN A 314 -12.40 -28.33 -13.53
N ILE A 315 -12.14 -27.15 -14.11
CA ILE A 315 -10.78 -26.69 -14.41
C ILE A 315 -10.39 -25.62 -13.38
N PRO A 316 -9.32 -25.79 -12.59
CA PRO A 316 -8.84 -24.75 -11.68
C PRO A 316 -8.21 -23.57 -12.45
N CYS A 317 -8.30 -22.37 -11.88
CA CYS A 317 -7.64 -21.16 -12.39
C CYS A 317 -6.49 -20.76 -11.47
N ASP A 318 -5.25 -20.90 -11.93
CA ASP A 318 -4.07 -20.54 -11.14
C ASP A 318 -4.03 -19.05 -10.79
N LYS A 319 -4.52 -18.18 -11.68
CA LYS A 319 -4.63 -16.73 -11.39
C LYS A 319 -5.60 -16.46 -10.25
N LYS A 320 -6.80 -17.04 -10.27
CA LYS A 320 -7.79 -16.87 -9.19
C LYS A 320 -7.30 -17.49 -7.89
N LYS A 321 -6.70 -18.69 -7.97
CA LYS A 321 -6.08 -19.36 -6.81
C LYS A 321 -5.00 -18.49 -6.16
N GLY A 322 -4.05 -17.98 -6.94
CA GLY A 322 -3.01 -17.08 -6.43
C GLY A 322 -3.56 -15.77 -5.86
N LYS A 323 -4.64 -15.21 -6.43
CA LYS A 323 -5.31 -14.04 -5.85
C LYS A 323 -5.94 -14.37 -4.49
N ARG A 324 -6.70 -15.46 -4.38
CA ARG A 324 -7.34 -15.92 -3.14
C ARG A 324 -6.30 -16.18 -2.06
N GLU A 325 -5.29 -16.98 -2.36
CA GLU A 325 -4.21 -17.34 -1.43
C GLU A 325 -3.45 -16.11 -0.94
N ASN A 326 -3.22 -15.13 -1.82
CA ASN A 326 -2.55 -13.90 -1.45
C ASN A 326 -3.33 -13.09 -0.41
N ILE A 327 -4.65 -13.02 -0.54
CA ILE A 327 -5.48 -12.24 0.39
C ILE A 327 -5.65 -13.00 1.71
N GLN A 328 -5.83 -14.33 1.64
CA GLN A 328 -5.85 -15.19 2.81
C GLN A 328 -4.54 -15.12 3.60
N ARG A 329 -3.39 -14.92 2.92
CA ARG A 329 -2.10 -14.68 3.59
C ARG A 329 -2.12 -13.39 4.42
N GLY A 330 -2.67 -12.31 3.87
CA GLY A 330 -2.88 -11.06 4.61
C GLY A 330 -3.80 -11.25 5.82
N CYS A 331 -4.88 -12.02 5.67
CA CYS A 331 -5.80 -12.36 6.76
C CYS A 331 -5.07 -13.13 7.89
N ARG A 332 -4.29 -14.16 7.53
CA ARG A 332 -3.47 -14.91 8.49
C ARG A 332 -2.46 -14.00 9.19
N LYS A 333 -1.78 -13.12 8.45
CA LYS A 333 -0.80 -12.23 9.06
C LYS A 333 -1.42 -11.25 10.07
N LEU A 334 -2.64 -10.76 9.79
CA LEU A 334 -3.39 -10.00 10.79
C LEU A 334 -3.72 -10.86 12.02
N SER A 335 -4.17 -12.10 11.83
CA SER A 335 -4.43 -13.04 12.93
C SER A 335 -3.17 -13.27 13.78
N ASP A 336 -2.00 -13.42 13.16
CA ASP A 336 -0.72 -13.59 13.85
C ASP A 336 -0.38 -12.34 14.69
N ILE A 337 -0.53 -11.14 14.11
CA ILE A 337 -0.32 -9.86 14.83
C ILE A 337 -1.27 -9.75 16.03
N CYS A 338 -2.56 -10.06 15.84
CA CYS A 338 -3.54 -10.07 16.92
C CYS A 338 -3.16 -11.07 18.03
N HIS A 339 -2.67 -12.26 17.66
CA HIS A 339 -2.20 -13.26 18.62
C HIS A 339 -0.99 -12.77 19.42
N GLU A 340 0.02 -12.23 18.75
CA GLU A 340 1.23 -11.63 19.38
C GLU A 340 0.83 -10.50 20.36
N LEU A 341 -0.12 -9.67 19.97
CA LEU A 341 -0.64 -8.57 20.79
C LEU A 341 -1.68 -9.00 21.82
N HIS A 342 -2.04 -10.27 21.95
CA HIS A 342 -3.10 -10.76 22.83
C HIS A 342 -4.44 -10.01 22.62
N LEU A 343 -4.76 -9.69 21.38
CA LEU A 343 -6.03 -9.10 20.96
C LEU A 343 -6.90 -10.21 20.36
N PRO A 344 -8.02 -10.59 20.98
CA PRO A 344 -8.95 -11.52 20.37
C PRO A 344 -9.56 -10.91 19.10
N GLY A 345 -9.91 -11.76 18.13
CA GLY A 345 -10.55 -11.29 16.92
C GLY A 345 -11.23 -12.38 16.10
N ARG A 346 -12.02 -11.96 15.11
CA ARG A 346 -12.67 -12.86 14.15
C ARG A 346 -12.66 -12.31 12.73
N THR A 347 -12.60 -13.21 11.76
CA THR A 347 -12.78 -12.90 10.34
C THR A 347 -14.26 -12.78 10.02
N LEU A 348 -14.62 -11.68 9.34
CA LEU A 348 -15.93 -11.50 8.77
C LEU A 348 -16.00 -12.07 7.36
N THR A 349 -17.13 -12.69 7.07
CA THR A 349 -17.51 -13.13 5.73
C THR A 349 -18.94 -12.69 5.45
N TRP A 350 -19.21 -12.35 4.19
CA TRP A 350 -20.53 -11.97 3.70
C TRP A 350 -20.68 -12.39 2.25
N ASN A 351 -21.91 -12.38 1.74
CA ASN A 351 -22.24 -12.72 0.36
C ASN A 351 -21.63 -14.06 -0.11
N LEU A 352 -21.78 -15.10 0.71
CA LEU A 352 -21.36 -16.46 0.36
C LEU A 352 -22.48 -17.20 -0.37
N ASP A 353 -22.11 -18.07 -1.30
CA ASP A 353 -23.02 -19.02 -1.92
C ASP A 353 -23.18 -20.30 -1.08
N ARG A 354 -23.91 -21.28 -1.62
CA ARG A 354 -24.15 -22.57 -0.95
C ARG A 354 -22.88 -23.43 -0.78
N GLU A 355 -21.83 -23.18 -1.57
CA GLU A 355 -20.54 -23.87 -1.48
C GLU A 355 -19.59 -23.16 -0.47
N GLY A 356 -20.01 -22.01 0.10
CA GLY A 356 -19.20 -21.21 1.00
C GLY A 356 -18.19 -20.31 0.29
N ASP A 357 -18.26 -20.21 -1.05
CA ASP A 357 -17.45 -19.28 -1.82
C ASP A 357 -18.16 -17.94 -1.98
N TRP A 358 -17.41 -16.88 -2.27
CA TRP A 358 -17.97 -15.57 -2.57
C TRP A 358 -18.90 -15.64 -3.79
N ALA A 359 -20.13 -15.17 -3.63
CA ALA A 359 -21.17 -15.24 -4.66
C ALA A 359 -20.95 -14.25 -5.83
N GLY A 360 -19.98 -13.32 -5.70
CA GLY A 360 -19.54 -12.43 -6.78
C GLY A 360 -20.10 -11.01 -6.74
N SER A 361 -20.79 -10.64 -5.66
CA SER A 361 -21.33 -9.29 -5.43
C SER A 361 -20.88 -8.75 -4.06
N LEU A 362 -20.97 -7.44 -3.80
CA LEU A 362 -20.63 -6.86 -2.48
C LEU A 362 -19.21 -7.25 -2.02
N LYS A 363 -18.20 -6.83 -2.78
CA LYS A 363 -16.83 -7.31 -2.62
C LYS A 363 -16.19 -6.82 -1.32
N GLY A 364 -16.31 -5.51 -1.06
CA GLY A 364 -15.79 -4.86 0.12
C GLY A 364 -16.83 -4.71 1.23
N VAL A 365 -16.37 -4.40 2.44
CA VAL A 365 -17.25 -4.11 3.58
C VAL A 365 -18.07 -2.83 3.34
N ASP A 366 -17.52 -1.87 2.60
CA ASP A 366 -18.21 -0.67 2.13
C ASP A 366 -19.38 -1.02 1.21
N ASP A 367 -19.17 -1.90 0.23
CA ASP A 367 -20.25 -2.36 -0.66
C ASP A 367 -21.37 -3.07 0.13
N TYR A 368 -20.99 -3.92 1.09
CA TYR A 368 -21.93 -4.67 1.93
C TYR A 368 -22.77 -3.76 2.82
N LEU A 369 -22.13 -2.80 3.51
CA LEU A 369 -22.83 -1.84 4.36
C LEU A 369 -23.76 -0.92 3.55
N LEU A 370 -23.35 -0.55 2.33
CA LEU A 370 -24.18 0.28 1.45
C LEU A 370 -25.43 -0.48 1.00
N ASP A 371 -25.28 -1.76 0.67
CA ASP A 371 -26.40 -2.64 0.33
C ASP A 371 -27.37 -2.83 1.51
N LEU A 372 -26.87 -3.02 2.74
CA LEU A 372 -27.72 -3.07 3.94
C LEU A 372 -28.51 -1.77 4.14
N ARG A 373 -27.84 -0.63 4.05
CA ARG A 373 -28.49 0.69 4.17
C ARG A 373 -29.57 0.88 3.11
N ASN A 374 -29.30 0.50 1.85
CA ASN A 374 -30.26 0.60 0.76
C ASN A 374 -31.46 -0.33 0.93
N ARG A 375 -31.32 -1.44 1.66
CA ARG A 375 -32.41 -2.35 2.04
C ARG A 375 -33.16 -1.91 3.29
N GLY A 376 -32.69 -0.87 3.99
CA GLY A 376 -33.28 -0.38 5.24
C GLY A 376 -33.04 -1.31 6.43
N ILE A 377 -31.92 -2.04 6.43
CA ILE A 377 -31.53 -3.00 7.49
C ILE A 377 -30.44 -2.40 8.36
#